data_AF-A0A6L9XTN7-F1
#
_entry.id   AF-A0A6L9XTN7-F1
#
_cell.length_a   1.000
_cell.length_b   1.000
_cell.length_c   1.000
_cell.angle_alpha   90.00
_cell.angle_beta   90.00
_cell.angle_gamma   90.00
#
_symmetry.space_group_name_H-M   'P 1'
#
loop_
_entity.id
_entity.type
_entity.pdbx_description
1 polymer ?
#
loop_
_entity_poly.entity_id
_entity_poly.type
_entity_poly.pdbx_seq_one_letter_code
_entity_poly.pdbx_strand_id
1 'polypeptide(L)'
;MTDSHLDAFGQASTLSRLLTTSLANDEWDAATTPSPAGWYLDFVSKILALTRGEAVVYVSTTFHRESGGRAVVLTGRGVITAGVTFTDAAAKVTATRLSRSTLRSIEVVDVDRMSLTAGEEWPRVESVILTFDGTALTLPVDSGTVSTATRQSLDAIVPSLISDLND
;
A
#
# COMPACT_ATOMS: atom_id res chain seq x y z
N MET A 1 -20.14 -13.48 -20.19
CA MET A 1 -19.35 -12.83 -19.14
C MET A 1 -18.05 -13.59 -19.02
N THR A 2 -16.96 -13.03 -19.52
CA THR A 2 -15.63 -13.64 -19.42
C THR A 2 -15.07 -13.32 -18.04
N ASP A 3 -15.04 -14.32 -17.17
CA ASP A 3 -14.27 -14.28 -15.93
C ASP A 3 -12.81 -14.03 -16.27
N SER A 4 -12.39 -12.78 -16.07
CA SER A 4 -11.02 -12.34 -16.19
C SER A 4 -10.23 -12.83 -14.97
N HIS A 5 -10.02 -14.15 -14.89
CA HIS A 5 -8.88 -14.67 -14.17
C HIS A 5 -7.63 -14.20 -14.93
N LEU A 6 -7.12 -13.02 -14.57
CA LEU A 6 -5.72 -12.71 -14.84
C LEU A 6 -4.91 -13.89 -14.29
N ASP A 7 -4.20 -14.59 -15.17
CA ASP A 7 -3.27 -15.63 -14.76
C ASP A 7 -2.23 -15.05 -13.79
N ALA A 8 -1.51 -15.91 -13.07
CA ALA A 8 -0.55 -15.46 -12.05
C ALA A 8 0.47 -14.44 -12.60
N PHE A 9 0.77 -14.52 -13.90
CA PHE A 9 1.64 -13.58 -14.61
C PHE A 9 0.98 -12.22 -14.81
N GLY A 10 -0.29 -12.19 -15.24
CA GLY A 10 -1.10 -10.97 -15.35
C GLY A 10 -1.28 -10.26 -14.01
N GLN A 11 -1.49 -11.01 -12.92
CA GLN A 11 -1.53 -10.44 -11.56
C GLN A 11 -0.17 -9.86 -11.14
N ALA A 12 0.93 -10.57 -11.43
CA ALA A 12 2.28 -10.08 -11.14
C ALA A 12 2.62 -8.81 -11.91
N SER A 13 2.28 -8.75 -13.20
CA SER A 13 2.45 -7.56 -14.05
C SER A 13 1.60 -6.39 -13.57
N THR A 14 0.34 -6.64 -13.21
CA THR A 14 -0.57 -5.63 -12.66
C THR A 14 -0.07 -5.08 -11.33
N LEU A 15 0.33 -5.96 -10.41
CA LEU A 15 0.86 -5.55 -9.11
C LEU A 15 2.17 -4.79 -9.26
N SER A 16 3.10 -5.28 -10.10
CA SER A 16 4.34 -4.57 -10.40
C SER A 16 4.05 -3.18 -10.96
N ARG A 17 3.12 -3.07 -11.92
CA ARG A 17 2.69 -1.79 -12.48
C ARG A 17 2.12 -0.87 -11.41
N LEU A 18 1.16 -1.35 -10.60
CA LEU A 18 0.53 -0.56 -9.54
C LEU A 18 1.53 -0.10 -8.48
N LEU A 19 2.46 -0.95 -8.08
CA LEU A 19 3.56 -0.59 -7.19
C LEU A 19 4.45 0.47 -7.84
N THR A 20 4.90 0.30 -9.08
CA THR A 20 5.72 1.30 -9.80
C THR A 20 5.01 2.63 -10.06
N THR A 21 3.70 2.64 -10.30
CA THR A 21 2.93 3.89 -10.49
C THR A 21 2.68 4.59 -9.16
N SER A 22 2.44 3.86 -8.07
CA SER A 22 2.29 4.44 -6.73
C SER A 22 3.63 4.93 -6.15
N LEU A 23 4.76 4.45 -6.68
CA LEU A 23 6.13 4.91 -6.39
C LEU A 23 6.50 6.25 -7.05
N ALA A 24 5.77 6.70 -8.08
CA ALA A 24 6.22 7.73 -9.00
C ALA A 24 6.07 9.19 -8.50
N ASN A 25 5.80 9.43 -7.21
CA ASN A 25 5.61 10.79 -6.67
C ASN A 25 6.85 11.41 -6.01
N ASP A 26 7.98 10.71 -5.98
CA ASP A 26 9.34 11.25 -5.92
C ASP A 26 10.25 10.14 -6.48
N GLU A 27 10.67 10.31 -7.73
CA GLU A 27 11.18 9.27 -8.62
C GLU A 27 12.09 8.23 -7.95
N TRP A 28 11.59 7.01 -7.75
CA TRP A 28 12.44 5.83 -7.69
C TRP A 28 13.02 5.63 -9.09
N ASP A 29 14.12 6.32 -9.36
CA ASP A 29 14.92 6.07 -10.55
C ASP A 29 15.81 4.83 -10.27
N ALA A 30 15.43 3.73 -10.92
CA ALA A 30 16.15 2.47 -10.89
C ALA A 30 17.61 2.61 -11.34
N ALA A 31 17.93 3.65 -12.13
CA ALA A 31 19.29 3.91 -12.58
C ALA A 31 20.16 4.59 -11.51
N THR A 32 19.58 5.38 -10.61
CA THR A 32 20.34 6.20 -9.63
C THR A 32 20.26 5.70 -8.21
N THR A 33 19.42 4.71 -7.90
CA THR A 33 19.25 4.19 -6.53
C THR A 33 19.99 2.86 -6.35
N PRO A 34 21.21 2.83 -5.77
CA PRO A 34 21.89 1.60 -5.42
C PRO A 34 21.11 0.94 -4.27
N SER A 35 20.21 0.04 -4.64
CA SER A 35 19.51 -0.80 -3.68
C SER A 35 20.04 -2.22 -3.80
N PRO A 36 20.18 -2.97 -2.69
CA PRO A 36 20.65 -4.34 -2.71
C PRO A 36 19.89 -5.17 -3.75
N ALA A 37 20.61 -5.73 -4.72
CA ALA A 37 19.99 -6.39 -5.86
C ALA A 37 18.94 -7.43 -5.44
N GLY A 38 17.77 -7.41 -6.09
CA GLY A 38 16.72 -8.43 -5.90
C GLY A 38 15.66 -8.13 -4.85
N TRP A 39 15.78 -7.07 -4.03
CA TRP A 39 14.79 -6.75 -3.00
C TRP A 39 13.37 -6.56 -3.58
N TYR A 40 13.25 -5.93 -4.76
CA TYR A 40 11.97 -5.64 -5.38
C TYR A 40 11.25 -6.92 -5.80
N LEU A 41 11.99 -7.90 -6.33
CA LEU A 41 11.44 -9.21 -6.68
C LEU A 41 11.01 -9.97 -5.42
N ASP A 42 11.80 -9.92 -4.34
CA ASP A 42 11.38 -10.50 -3.05
C ASP A 42 10.13 -9.80 -2.49
N PHE A 43 10.06 -8.47 -2.59
CA PHE A 43 8.90 -7.67 -2.16
C PHE A 43 7.62 -8.05 -2.90
N VAL A 44 7.66 -8.04 -4.25
CA VAL A 44 6.51 -8.40 -5.09
C VAL A 44 6.12 -9.87 -4.88
N SER A 45 7.09 -10.78 -4.84
CA SER A 45 6.81 -12.21 -4.69
C SER A 45 6.17 -12.55 -3.34
N LYS A 46 6.61 -11.92 -2.23
CA LYS A 46 5.96 -12.11 -0.93
C LYS A 46 4.51 -11.61 -0.93
N ILE A 47 4.24 -10.47 -1.57
CA ILE A 47 2.86 -9.97 -1.69
C ILE A 47 2.02 -10.98 -2.48
N LEU A 48 2.48 -11.42 -3.66
CA LEU A 48 1.76 -12.38 -4.50
C LEU A 48 1.53 -13.73 -3.79
N ALA A 49 2.53 -14.24 -3.08
CA ALA A 49 2.36 -15.46 -2.29
C ALA A 49 1.27 -15.28 -1.23
N LEU A 50 1.18 -14.09 -0.62
CA LEU A 50 0.17 -13.77 0.36
C LEU A 50 -1.20 -13.44 -0.24
N THR A 51 -1.32 -13.05 -1.52
CA THR A 51 -2.65 -12.88 -2.15
C THR A 51 -3.40 -14.19 -2.25
N ARG A 52 -2.69 -15.34 -2.27
CA ARG A 52 -3.27 -16.68 -2.45
C ARG A 52 -4.12 -16.77 -3.72
N GLY A 53 -3.71 -16.05 -4.77
CA GLY A 53 -4.40 -16.00 -6.07
C GLY A 53 -5.61 -15.06 -6.12
N GLU A 54 -5.94 -14.37 -5.03
CA GLU A 54 -7.04 -13.41 -5.02
C GLU A 54 -6.70 -12.17 -5.84
N ALA A 55 -7.73 -11.61 -6.49
CA ALA A 55 -7.60 -10.34 -7.18
C ALA A 55 -7.24 -9.23 -6.19
N VAL A 56 -6.22 -8.46 -6.57
CA VAL A 56 -5.84 -7.23 -5.87
C VAL A 56 -6.81 -6.14 -6.31
N VAL A 57 -7.47 -5.52 -5.33
CA VAL A 57 -8.48 -4.48 -5.54
C VAL A 57 -7.96 -3.09 -5.19
N TYR A 58 -6.92 -3.00 -4.35
CA TYR A 58 -6.27 -1.75 -4.01
C TYR A 58 -4.81 -1.97 -3.63
N VAL A 59 -3.97 -1.00 -3.97
CA VAL A 59 -2.57 -0.92 -3.57
C VAL A 59 -2.26 0.51 -3.17
N SER A 60 -1.68 0.68 -1.98
CA SER A 60 -1.00 1.90 -1.57
C SER A 60 0.46 1.59 -1.32
N THR A 61 1.35 2.51 -1.70
CA THR A 61 2.76 2.41 -1.34
C THR A 61 3.29 3.71 -0.80
N THR A 62 4.15 3.62 0.20
CA THR A 62 5.00 4.72 0.66
C THR A 62 6.44 4.23 0.62
N PHE A 63 7.25 4.80 -0.27
CA PHE A 63 8.67 4.45 -0.35
C PHE A 63 9.52 5.69 -0.18
N HIS A 64 10.63 5.49 0.50
CA HIS A 64 11.63 6.47 0.74
C HIS A 64 12.99 5.81 0.54
N ARG A 65 13.80 6.38 -0.36
CA ARG A 65 15.05 5.80 -0.81
C ARG A 65 15.99 5.37 0.33
N GLU A 66 16.06 6.16 1.39
CA GLU A 66 17.00 5.96 2.49
C GLU A 66 16.45 5.09 3.63
N SER A 67 15.13 5.07 3.83
CA SER A 67 14.51 4.43 5.00
C SER A 67 13.68 3.19 4.64
N GLY A 68 13.56 2.87 3.35
CA GLY A 68 12.80 1.72 2.86
C GLY A 68 11.41 2.11 2.40
N GLY A 69 10.48 1.18 2.46
CA GLY A 69 9.12 1.46 2.04
C GLY A 69 8.12 0.46 2.54
N ARG A 70 6.85 0.80 2.38
CA ARG A 70 5.71 0.01 2.82
C ARG A 70 4.70 -0.05 1.69
N ALA A 71 4.02 -1.18 1.60
CA ALA A 71 2.83 -1.33 0.77
C ALA A 71 1.68 -1.86 1.60
N VAL A 72 0.48 -1.38 1.30
CA VAL A 72 -0.76 -1.97 1.78
C VAL A 72 -1.54 -2.42 0.56
N VAL A 73 -1.87 -3.70 0.51
CA VAL A 73 -2.54 -4.35 -0.62
C VAL A 73 -3.82 -4.97 -0.11
N LEU A 74 -4.96 -4.56 -0.66
CA LEU A 74 -6.25 -5.15 -0.31
C LEU A 74 -6.68 -6.13 -1.40
N THR A 75 -7.24 -7.24 -0.94
CA THR A 75 -7.86 -8.30 -1.73
C THR A 75 -9.31 -8.47 -1.28
N GLY A 76 -10.07 -9.33 -1.97
CA GLY A 76 -11.44 -9.65 -1.59
C GLY A 76 -11.60 -10.05 -0.12
N ARG A 77 -10.65 -10.83 0.45
CA ARG A 77 -10.77 -11.40 1.81
C ARG A 77 -9.67 -11.00 2.78
N GLY A 78 -8.69 -10.24 2.36
CA GLY A 78 -7.55 -9.92 3.23
C GLY A 78 -6.84 -8.64 2.88
N VAL A 79 -6.08 -8.16 3.86
CA VAL A 79 -5.18 -7.02 3.71
C VAL A 79 -3.76 -7.53 3.91
N ILE A 80 -2.87 -7.19 2.98
CA ILE A 80 -1.46 -7.56 3.03
C ILE A 80 -0.70 -6.28 3.30
N THR A 81 0.11 -6.31 4.35
CA THR A 81 1.09 -5.27 4.62
C THR A 81 2.45 -5.80 4.24
N ALA A 82 3.19 -5.03 3.45
CA ALA A 82 4.57 -5.35 3.12
C ALA A 82 5.46 -4.17 3.49
N GLY A 83 6.69 -4.47 3.85
CA GLY A 83 7.70 -3.51 4.23
C GLY A 83 9.05 -3.94 3.69
N VAL A 84 9.84 -2.99 3.21
CA VAL A 84 11.27 -3.17 2.99
C VAL A 84 12.00 -2.15 3.84
N THR A 85 13.10 -2.58 4.45
CA THR A 85 14.04 -1.69 5.15
C THR A 85 15.40 -1.87 4.50
N PHE A 86 16.08 -0.77 4.23
CA PHE A 86 17.42 -0.78 3.68
C PHE A 86 18.44 -0.64 4.81
N THR A 87 19.51 -1.41 4.72
CA THR A 87 20.70 -1.30 5.56
C THR A 87 21.91 -1.19 4.63
N ASP A 88 23.05 -0.73 5.14
CA ASP A 88 24.27 -0.55 4.35
C ASP A 88 24.72 -1.82 3.60
N ALA A 89 24.33 -3.00 4.07
CA ALA A 89 24.72 -4.29 3.51
C ALA A 89 23.59 -5.08 2.82
N ALA A 90 22.32 -4.80 3.11
CA ALA A 90 21.20 -5.63 2.65
C ALA A 90 19.84 -4.92 2.70
N ALA A 91 18.88 -5.48 1.97
CA ALA A 91 17.47 -5.13 2.07
C ALA A 91 16.74 -6.23 2.83
N LYS A 92 15.95 -5.86 3.84
CA LYS A 92 15.09 -6.79 4.58
C LYS A 92 13.64 -6.54 4.18
N VAL A 93 13.03 -7.53 3.54
CA VAL A 93 11.62 -7.53 3.15
C VAL A 93 10.80 -8.34 4.14
N THR A 94 9.73 -7.75 4.63
CA THR A 94 8.70 -8.39 5.46
C THR A 94 7.35 -8.26 4.81
N ALA A 95 6.50 -9.26 4.91
CA ALA A 95 5.10 -9.13 4.54
C ALA A 95 4.22 -9.98 5.45
N THR A 96 3.04 -9.45 5.77
CA THR A 96 2.06 -10.07 6.66
C THR A 96 0.70 -9.95 6.02
N ARG A 97 -0.15 -10.96 6.24
CA ARG A 97 -1.55 -10.92 5.84
C ARG A 97 -2.46 -10.87 7.05
N LEU A 98 -3.42 -9.97 7.01
CA LEU A 98 -4.51 -9.80 7.96
C LEU A 98 -5.82 -10.22 7.29
N SER A 99 -6.73 -10.80 8.08
CA SER A 99 -8.07 -11.16 7.59
C SER A 99 -8.94 -9.91 7.54
N ARG A 100 -9.80 -9.79 6.52
CA ARG A 100 -10.82 -8.71 6.54
C ARG A 100 -11.84 -8.91 7.66
N SER A 101 -12.12 -10.16 8.03
CA SER A 101 -13.01 -10.51 9.15
C SER A 101 -12.51 -10.05 10.52
N THR A 102 -11.27 -9.56 10.62
CA THR A 102 -10.74 -9.02 11.86
C THR A 102 -10.75 -7.49 11.89
N LEU A 103 -11.35 -6.83 10.90
CA LEU A 103 -11.55 -5.38 10.90
C LEU A 103 -12.44 -4.98 12.08
N ARG A 104 -12.02 -3.95 12.82
CA ARG A 104 -12.67 -3.47 14.05
C ARG A 104 -13.11 -2.02 13.98
N SER A 105 -12.35 -1.17 13.29
CA SER A 105 -12.71 0.23 13.09
C SER A 105 -12.17 0.76 11.76
N ILE A 106 -12.88 1.78 11.25
CA ILE A 106 -12.47 2.64 10.15
C ILE A 106 -12.59 4.06 10.68
N GLU A 107 -11.48 4.81 10.67
CA GLU A 107 -11.44 6.19 11.11
C GLU A 107 -10.93 7.06 9.96
N VAL A 108 -11.62 8.16 9.69
CA VAL A 108 -11.10 9.20 8.79
C VAL A 108 -10.47 10.26 9.68
N VAL A 109 -9.16 10.45 9.55
CA VAL A 109 -8.41 11.41 10.34
C VAL A 109 -7.76 12.44 9.44
N ASP A 110 -7.80 13.69 9.88
CA ASP A 110 -6.97 14.75 9.33
C ASP A 110 -5.60 14.62 10.00
N VAL A 111 -4.58 14.24 9.23
CA VAL A 111 -3.22 14.08 9.74
C VAL A 111 -2.46 15.36 9.44
N ASP A 112 -2.30 16.21 10.46
CA ASP A 112 -1.33 17.30 10.40
C ASP A 112 0.06 16.69 10.22
N ARG A 113 0.70 16.92 9.06
CA ARG A 113 2.14 16.69 8.95
C ARG A 113 2.83 17.70 9.89
N MET A 114 3.66 17.19 10.80
CA MET A 114 4.46 17.97 11.75
C MET A 114 4.96 19.30 11.16
N SER A 115 4.82 20.39 11.92
CA SER A 115 5.38 21.70 11.57
C SER A 115 6.85 21.59 11.17
N LEU A 116 7.17 21.99 9.93
CA LEU A 116 8.53 22.36 9.56
C LEU A 116 8.63 23.88 9.64
N THR A 117 9.34 24.35 10.68
CA THR A 117 9.66 25.77 10.91
C THR A 117 8.45 26.71 11.10
N ALA A 118 8.70 27.84 11.77
CA ALA A 118 7.66 28.79 12.13
C ALA A 118 7.11 29.50 10.88
N GLY A 119 5.87 29.19 10.49
CA GLY A 119 5.09 29.99 9.54
C GLY A 119 4.59 29.27 8.29
N GLU A 120 4.94 28.00 8.07
CA GLU A 120 4.39 27.20 6.96
C GLU A 120 3.35 26.19 7.47
N GLU A 121 2.09 26.36 7.07
CA GLU A 121 1.05 25.35 7.25
C GLU A 121 1.22 24.29 6.15
N TRP A 122 1.43 23.03 6.54
CA TRP A 122 1.42 21.92 5.61
C TRP A 122 0.00 21.71 5.05
N PRO A 123 -0.15 21.21 3.81
CA PRO A 123 -1.45 20.75 3.33
C PRO A 123 -1.96 19.65 4.27
N ARG A 124 -3.19 19.84 4.75
CA ARG A 124 -3.95 18.84 5.50
C ARG A 124 -4.04 17.56 4.69
N VAL A 125 -3.69 16.44 5.29
CA VAL A 125 -3.72 15.14 4.63
C VAL A 125 -4.79 14.30 5.29
N GLU A 126 -5.90 14.08 4.58
CA GLU A 126 -6.88 13.08 4.99
C GLU A 126 -6.26 11.68 4.85
N SER A 127 -6.40 10.89 5.91
CA SER A 127 -6.03 9.48 5.94
C SER A 127 -7.17 8.64 6.48
N VAL A 128 -7.31 7.42 5.97
CA VAL A 128 -8.19 6.40 6.52
C VAL A 128 -7.34 5.46 7.37
N ILE A 129 -7.63 5.37 8.66
CA ILE A 129 -7.04 4.38 9.55
C ILE A 129 -7.98 3.18 9.64
N LEU A 130 -7.49 2.03 9.21
CA LEU A 130 -8.18 0.74 9.36
C LEU A 130 -7.55 -0.04 10.51
N THR A 131 -8.33 -0.48 11.48
CA THR A 131 -7.82 -1.28 12.60
C THR A 131 -8.24 -2.75 12.47
N PHE A 132 -7.27 -3.65 12.33
CA PHE A 132 -7.47 -5.10 12.25
C PHE A 132 -6.85 -5.79 13.48
N ASP A 133 -7.67 -6.36 14.36
CA ASP A 133 -7.22 -7.06 15.59
C ASP A 133 -6.10 -6.31 16.35
N GLY A 134 -6.32 -5.01 16.62
CA GLY A 134 -5.34 -4.14 17.29
C GLY A 134 -4.20 -3.61 16.40
N THR A 135 -4.10 -4.05 15.14
CA THR A 135 -3.14 -3.51 14.17
C THR A 135 -3.77 -2.36 13.38
N ALA A 136 -3.29 -1.13 13.58
CA ALA A 136 -3.71 0.03 12.81
C ALA A 136 -2.94 0.15 11.49
N LEU A 137 -3.66 0.34 10.38
CA LEU A 137 -3.14 0.55 9.04
C LEU A 137 -3.61 1.89 8.50
N THR A 138 -2.66 2.76 8.15
CA THR A 138 -2.96 4.06 7.56
C THR A 138 -2.98 3.94 6.04
N LEU A 139 -4.11 4.32 5.44
CA LEU A 139 -4.27 4.48 3.99
C LEU A 139 -4.29 5.99 3.67
N PRO A 140 -3.35 6.50 2.87
CA PRO A 140 -3.36 7.91 2.48
C PRO A 140 -4.52 8.18 1.51
N VAL A 141 -5.30 9.24 1.76
CA VAL A 141 -6.45 9.64 0.92
C VAL A 141 -6.15 10.90 0.12
N ASP A 142 -5.52 11.90 0.76
CA ASP A 142 -5.32 13.21 0.12
C ASP A 142 -3.98 13.85 0.51
N SER A 143 -2.85 13.21 0.19
CA SER A 143 -1.53 13.75 0.51
C SER A 143 -0.94 14.67 -0.57
N GLY A 144 -1.74 15.13 -1.54
CA GLY A 144 -1.24 15.75 -2.78
C GLY A 144 -0.38 14.81 -3.66
N THR A 145 0.00 13.66 -3.12
CA THR A 145 0.83 12.60 -3.70
C THR A 145 0.08 11.28 -3.84
N VAL A 146 -1.25 11.29 -3.73
CA VAL A 146 -2.09 10.13 -4.08
C VAL A 146 -2.52 10.31 -5.53
N SER A 147 -2.18 9.37 -6.40
CA SER A 147 -2.63 9.44 -7.80
C SER A 147 -4.16 9.35 -7.88
N THR A 148 -4.78 10.02 -8.86
CA THR A 148 -6.24 9.97 -9.08
C THR A 148 -6.77 8.53 -9.13
N ALA A 149 -6.01 7.61 -9.73
CA ALA A 149 -6.35 6.20 -9.80
C ALA A 149 -6.38 5.52 -8.41
N THR A 150 -5.46 5.90 -7.51
CA THR A 150 -5.43 5.39 -6.13
C THR A 150 -6.63 5.92 -5.33
N ARG A 151 -6.98 7.20 -5.51
CA ARG A 151 -8.18 7.80 -4.88
C ARG A 151 -9.47 7.13 -5.37
N GLN A 152 -9.63 6.95 -6.68
CA GLN A 152 -10.78 6.23 -7.25
C GLN A 152 -10.88 4.79 -6.75
N SER A 153 -9.73 4.12 -6.55
CA SER A 153 -9.70 2.77 -5.98
C SER A 153 -10.11 2.75 -4.50
N LEU A 154 -9.79 3.80 -3.73
CA LEU A 154 -10.29 3.97 -2.36
C LEU A 154 -11.80 4.17 -2.34
N ASP A 155 -12.33 5.07 -3.17
CA ASP A 155 -13.77 5.34 -3.24
C ASP A 155 -14.56 4.07 -3.58
N ALA A 156 -14.00 3.20 -4.43
CA ALA A 156 -14.59 1.93 -4.79
C ALA A 156 -14.55 0.88 -3.65
N ILE A 157 -13.51 0.87 -2.81
CA ILE A 157 -13.30 -0.18 -1.80
C ILE A 157 -13.90 0.16 -0.43
N VAL A 158 -13.99 1.45 -0.07
CA VAL A 158 -14.50 1.89 1.24
C VAL A 158 -15.88 1.33 1.57
N PRO A 159 -16.89 1.33 0.65
CA PRO A 159 -18.19 0.72 0.94
C PRO A 159 -18.10 -0.76 1.32
N SER A 160 -17.20 -1.51 0.68
CA SER A 160 -17.00 -2.93 1.01
C SER A 160 -16.36 -3.11 2.38
N LEU A 161 -15.42 -2.24 2.77
CA LEU A 161 -14.82 -2.29 4.11
C LEU A 161 -15.83 -1.93 5.21
N ILE A 162 -16.72 -0.97 4.94
CA ILE A 162 -17.81 -0.64 5.86
C ILE A 162 -18.77 -1.83 6.04
N SER A 163 -19.03 -2.60 4.98
CA SER A 163 -19.83 -3.83 5.10
C SER A 163 -19.21 -4.83 6.07
N ASP A 164 -17.89 -5.05 6.00
CA ASP A 164 -17.19 -5.99 6.89
C ASP A 164 -17.28 -5.63 8.38
N LEU A 165 -17.53 -4.36 8.72
CA LEU A 165 -17.73 -3.95 10.13
C LEU A 165 -19.09 -4.37 10.69
N ASN A 166 -20.07 -4.64 9.83
CA ASN A 166 -21.45 -4.93 10.21
C ASN A 166 -21.78 -6.43 10.17
N ASP A 167 -20.84 -7.27 9.71
CA ASP A 167 -20.95 -8.73 9.63
C ASP A 167 -20.29 -9.42 10.84
#